data_AF-A0A196MKM0-F1
#
_entry.id   AF-A0A196MKM0-F1
#
_cell.length_a   1.000
_cell.length_b   1.000
_cell.length_c   1.000
_cell.angle_alpha   90.00
_cell.angle_beta   90.00
_cell.angle_gamma   90.00
#
_symmetry.space_group_name_H-M   'P 1'
#
loop_
_entity.id
_entity.type
_entity.pdbx_description
1 polymer ?
#
loop_
_entity_poly.entity_id
_entity_poly.type
_entity_poly.pdbx_seq_one_letter_code
_entity_poly.pdbx_strand_id
1 'polypeptide(L)' 'MTTDTIEQTHGHPQPARSRAVFSQEDFGLIRTAIAHYLREVQDQPESVKYANLYHRLGRVA' A
#
# COMPACT_ATOMS: atom_id res chain seq x y z
N MET A 1 -1.83 7.50 -58.22
CA MET A 1 -1.00 8.06 -57.13
C MET A 1 -1.87 8.00 -55.89
N THR A 2 -1.81 6.88 -55.17
CA THR A 2 -2.75 6.55 -54.10
C THR A 2 -2.13 6.94 -52.77
N THR A 3 -2.80 7.80 -52.01
CA THR A 3 -2.34 8.28 -50.71
C THR A 3 -2.67 7.24 -49.64
N ASP A 4 -1.65 6.51 -49.19
CA ASP A 4 -1.72 5.72 -47.96
C ASP A 4 -1.74 6.68 -46.77
N THR A 5 -2.90 6.78 -46.12
CA THR A 5 -3.09 7.48 -44.85
C THR A 5 -2.51 6.62 -43.74
N ILE A 6 -1.37 7.04 -43.18
CA ILE A 6 -0.73 6.39 -42.03
C ILE A 6 -1.53 6.75 -40.77
N GLU A 7 -2.32 5.81 -40.26
CA GLU A 7 -3.04 5.94 -39.00
C GLU A 7 -2.05 5.76 -37.83
N GLN A 8 -1.63 6.87 -37.21
CA GLN A 8 -0.73 6.87 -36.05
C GLN A 8 -1.53 6.56 -34.76
N THR A 9 -1.52 5.30 -34.32
CA THR A 9 -2.07 4.91 -33.03
C THR A 9 -1.18 5.40 -31.89
N HIS A 10 -1.58 6.50 -31.24
CA HIS A 10 -0.95 7.01 -30.02
C HIS A 10 -1.35 6.10 -28.84
N GLY A 11 -0.53 5.07 -28.56
CA GLY A 11 -0.73 4.21 -27.40
C GLY A 11 -0.57 4.98 -26.10
N HIS A 12 -1.66 5.14 -25.35
CA HIS A 12 -1.57 5.67 -23.98
C HIS A 12 -0.70 4.73 -23.14
N PRO A 13 0.32 5.24 -22.43
CA PRO A 13 1.16 4.40 -21.57
C PRO A 13 0.25 3.74 -20.53
N GLN A 14 0.18 2.40 -20.56
CA GLN A 14 -0.59 1.63 -19.60
C GLN A 14 -0.10 2.02 -18.19
N PRO A 15 -0.99 2.30 -17.23
CA PRO A 15 -0.57 2.63 -15.87
C PRO A 15 0.32 1.50 -15.33
N ALA A 16 1.49 1.88 -14.80
CA ALA A 16 2.41 0.94 -14.21
C ALA A 16 1.67 0.05 -13.21
N ARG A 17 1.71 -1.27 -13.41
CA ARG A 17 1.04 -2.21 -12.49
C ARG A 17 1.50 -1.93 -11.07
N SER A 18 0.54 -1.72 -10.17
CA SER A 18 0.84 -1.55 -8.75
C SER A 18 1.54 -2.82 -8.24
N ARG A 19 2.78 -2.68 -7.80
CA ARG A 19 3.55 -3.77 -7.20
C ARG A 19 3.37 -3.72 -5.69
N ALA A 20 3.09 -4.86 -5.08
CA ALA A 20 3.13 -4.98 -3.64
C ALA A 20 4.55 -4.69 -3.14
N VAL A 21 4.68 -3.73 -2.22
CA VAL A 21 5.97 -3.35 -1.61
C VAL A 21 6.31 -4.24 -0.41
N PHE A 22 5.28 -4.84 0.21
CA PHE A 22 5.38 -5.73 1.36
C PHE A 22 4.76 -7.09 1.05
N SER A 23 5.34 -8.14 1.61
CA SER A 23 4.78 -9.49 1.64
C SER A 23 3.73 -9.63 2.73
N GLN A 24 3.00 -10.75 2.76
CA GLN A 24 2.07 -11.05 3.85
C GLN A 24 2.78 -11.24 5.20
N GLU A 25 3.97 -11.84 5.18
CA GLU A 25 4.80 -12.05 6.38
C GLU A 25 5.22 -10.72 7.01
N ASP A 26 5.57 -9.73 6.18
CA ASP A 26 5.96 -8.39 6.65
C ASP A 26 4.84 -7.74 7.47
N PHE A 27 3.56 -7.94 7.12
CA PHE A 27 2.46 -7.38 7.89
C PHE A 27 2.38 -7.94 9.32
N GLY A 28 2.78 -9.20 9.52
CA GLY A 28 2.90 -9.80 10.85
C GLY A 28 4.01 -9.15 11.68
N LEU A 29 5.17 -8.89 11.05
CA LEU A 29 6.29 -8.20 11.69
C LEU A 29 5.93 -6.75 12.06
N ILE A 30 5.33 -6.02 11.13
CA ILE A 30 4.87 -4.63 11.34
C ILE A 30 3.82 -4.57 12.45
N ARG A 31 2.86 -5.51 12.47
CA ARG A 31 1.84 -5.60 13.52
C ARG A 31 2.48 -5.80 14.90
N THR A 32 3.51 -6.63 14.99
CA THR A 32 4.25 -6.87 16.24
C THR A 32 4.96 -5.60 16.70
N ALA A 33 5.66 -4.90 15.81
CA ALA A 33 6.33 -3.64 16.12
C ALA A 33 5.35 -2.57 16.63
N ILE A 34 4.20 -2.43 15.99
CA ILE A 34 3.17 -1.48 16.43
C ILE A 34 2.61 -1.86 17.79
N ALA A 35 2.40 -3.15 18.08
CA ALA A 35 1.91 -3.59 19.40
C ALA A 35 2.87 -3.21 20.53
N HIS A 36 4.18 -3.26 20.27
CA HIS A 36 5.19 -2.79 21.22
C HIS A 36 5.11 -1.28 21.40
N TYR A 37 5.12 -0.52 20.31
CA TYR A 37 5.08 0.94 20.36
C TYR A 37 3.78 1.48 20.97
N LEU A 38 2.65 0.78 20.77
CA LEU A 38 1.36 1.17 21.34
C LEU A 38 1.40 1.30 22.87
N ARG A 39 2.23 0.49 23.54
CA ARG A 39 2.44 0.58 24.99
C ARG A 39 3.18 1.85 25.40
N GLU A 40 4.09 2.32 24.57
CA GLU A 40 4.89 3.54 24.81
C GLU A 40 4.05 4.81 24.62
N VAL A 41 3.10 4.78 23.69
CA VAL A 41 2.27 5.96 23.35
C VAL A 41 0.85 5.89 23.91
N GLN A 42 0.53 4.94 24.77
CA GLN A 42 -0.85 4.65 25.23
C GLN A 42 -1.59 5.89 25.77
N ASP A 43 -0.89 6.78 26.47
CA ASP A 43 -1.47 7.98 27.09
C ASP A 43 -1.53 9.19 26.14
N GLN A 44 -0.97 9.05 24.93
CA GLN A 44 -0.98 10.10 23.92
C GLN A 44 -2.24 9.99 23.05
N PRO A 45 -2.77 11.11 22.53
CA PRO A 45 -3.91 11.09 21.62
C PRO A 45 -3.61 10.32 20.31
N GLU A 46 -2.34 10.14 19.98
CA GLU A 46 -1.89 9.39 18.81
C GLU A 46 -2.05 7.87 18.95
N SER A 47 -2.22 7.35 20.17
CA SER A 47 -2.45 5.91 20.45
C SER A 47 -3.61 5.35 19.63
N VAL A 48 -4.67 6.13 19.43
CA VAL A 48 -5.85 5.76 18.64
C VAL A 48 -5.47 5.50 17.18
N LYS A 49 -4.54 6.27 16.60
CA LYS A 49 -4.08 6.08 15.22
C LYS A 49 -3.33 4.75 15.09
N TYR A 50 -2.46 4.45 16.05
CA TYR A 50 -1.69 3.20 16.08
C TYR A 50 -2.57 1.98 16.37
N ALA A 51 -3.57 2.09 17.26
CA ALA A 51 -4.52 1.03 17.53
C ALA A 51 -5.34 0.68 16.27
N ASN A 52 -5.83 1.70 15.56
CA ASN A 52 -6.53 1.51 14.29
C ASN A 52 -5.62 0.87 13.23
N LEU A 53 -4.35 1.26 13.17
CA LEU A 53 -3.38 0.65 12.25
C LEU A 53 -3.14 -0.83 12.59
N TYR A 54 -2.96 -1.16 13.86
CA TYR A 54 -2.79 -2.54 14.35
C TYR A 54 -3.96 -3.44 13.94
N HIS A 55 -5.20 -2.96 14.08
CA HIS A 55 -6.39 -3.71 13.65
C HIS A 55 -6.47 -3.86 12.13
N ARG A 56 -6.13 -2.83 11.35
CA ARG A 56 -6.12 -2.92 9.88
C ARG A 56 -5.13 -3.96 9.39
N LEU A 57 -3.92 -3.97 9.95
CA LEU A 57 -2.89 -4.94 9.58
C LEU A 57 -3.28 -6.38 9.92
N GLY A 58 -3.99 -6.58 11.04
CA GLY A 58 -4.54 -7.89 11.40
C GLY A 58 -5.68 -8.41 10.49
N ARG A 59 -6.19 -7.60 9.55
CA ARG A 59 -7.17 -8.06 8.54
C ARG A 59 -6.52 -8.48 7.22
N VAL A 60 -5.25 -8.15 7.02
CA VAL A 60 -4.50 -8.41 5.77
C VAL A 60 -3.61 -9.65 5.91
N ALA A 61 -3.21 -9.99 7.14
CA ALA A 61 -2.44 -11.18 7.49
C ALA A 61 -3.37 -12.38 7.81
#